data_AF-A0A1C6R6B8-F1
#
_entry.id   AF-A0A1C6R6B8-F1
#
_cell.length_a   1.000
_cell.length_b   1.000
_cell.length_c   1.000
_cell.angle_alpha   90.00
_cell.angle_beta   90.00
_cell.angle_gamma   90.00
#
_symmetry.space_group_name_H-M   'P 1'
#
loop_
_entity.id
_entity.type
_entity.pdbx_description
1 polymer ?
#
loop_
_entity_poly.entity_id
_entity_poly.type
_entity_poly.pdbx_seq_one_letter_code
_entity_poly.pdbx_strand_id
1 'polypeptide(L)'
;MDGGGEGGRDGRTGGPVPLEKAEGPQMPQMPGKPEERAGAVRPPQERPDRSAVAVLVGLLVLGNALTGWLLLRSFLASPSDGWDQGSVTAAGVPAMWAHVLSWLTEWGTWQLVGAGRLRMWWMVPPVLVMAVSLVRMLYVTQQP
;
A
#
# COMPACT_ATOMS: atom_id res chain seq x y z
N MET A 1 46.37 -10.12 23.72
CA MET A 1 45.59 -11.22 23.10
C MET A 1 44.91 -10.60 21.89
N ASP A 2 45.56 -10.30 20.77
CA ASP A 2 46.55 -11.02 19.95
C ASP A 2 46.01 -12.32 19.33
N GLY A 3 45.99 -12.36 17.99
CA GLY A 3 45.50 -13.45 17.12
C GLY A 3 44.51 -12.92 16.07
N GLY A 4 44.88 -12.53 14.85
CA GLY A 4 45.99 -13.03 14.01
C GLY A 4 45.50 -14.24 13.22
N GLY A 5 45.12 -14.05 11.95
CA GLY A 5 44.56 -15.11 11.12
C GLY A 5 44.41 -14.73 9.65
N GLU A 6 45.48 -14.24 9.03
CA GLU A 6 45.63 -14.20 7.57
C GLU A 6 45.78 -15.64 7.04
N GLY A 7 44.82 -16.08 6.24
CA GLY A 7 44.88 -17.32 5.46
C GLY A 7 44.92 -16.99 3.97
N GLY A 8 46.12 -16.80 3.44
CA GLY A 8 46.38 -16.85 1.99
C GLY A 8 46.44 -18.31 1.49
N ARG A 9 46.68 -18.44 0.17
CA ARG A 9 46.86 -19.67 -0.64
C ARG A 9 45.54 -20.34 -1.08
N ASP A 10 45.27 -20.70 -2.34
CA ASP A 10 46.09 -21.13 -3.50
C ASP A 10 45.35 -20.78 -4.81
N GLY A 11 45.98 -20.36 -5.90
CA GLY A 11 46.82 -21.24 -6.70
C GLY A 11 46.01 -22.25 -7.53
N ARG A 12 45.13 -21.80 -8.43
CA ARG A 12 44.51 -22.68 -9.45
C ARG A 12 44.79 -22.19 -10.87
N THR A 13 45.90 -22.70 -11.37
CA THR A 13 46.27 -22.82 -12.77
C THR A 13 45.36 -23.82 -13.50
N GLY A 14 44.89 -23.45 -14.70
CA GLY A 14 44.79 -24.40 -15.83
C GLY A 14 43.41 -24.95 -16.24
N GLY A 15 42.82 -24.32 -17.27
CA GLY A 15 42.04 -24.95 -18.35
C GLY A 15 40.53 -25.14 -18.13
N PRO A 16 39.71 -25.33 -19.18
CA PRO A 16 40.00 -25.45 -20.61
C PRO A 16 39.61 -24.23 -21.46
N VAL A 17 40.19 -24.20 -22.65
CA VAL A 17 40.06 -23.25 -23.76
C VAL A 17 38.58 -23.02 -24.14
N PRO A 18 38.13 -21.78 -24.41
CA PRO A 18 36.81 -21.53 -24.98
C PRO A 18 36.74 -22.21 -26.34
N LEU A 19 35.78 -23.14 -26.50
CA LEU A 19 35.42 -23.64 -27.82
C LEU A 19 34.97 -22.43 -28.65
N GLU A 20 35.84 -22.07 -29.58
CA GLU A 20 35.61 -21.16 -30.68
C GLU A 20 34.26 -21.53 -31.29
N LYS A 21 33.25 -20.72 -30.95
CA LYS A 21 31.93 -20.82 -31.52
C LYS A 21 32.10 -20.45 -32.98
N ALA A 22 32.24 -21.47 -33.81
CA ALA A 22 32.34 -21.36 -35.26
C ALA A 22 31.35 -20.30 -35.74
N GLU A 23 31.90 -19.15 -36.14
CA GLU A 23 31.19 -18.13 -36.89
C GLU A 23 30.79 -18.80 -38.21
N GLY A 24 29.54 -19.24 -38.27
CA GLY A 24 28.90 -19.53 -39.54
C GLY A 24 29.02 -18.29 -40.43
N PRO A 25 29.04 -18.47 -41.77
CA PRO A 25 29.18 -17.37 -42.72
C PRO A 25 28.21 -16.25 -42.34
N GLN A 26 28.75 -15.10 -41.95
CA GLN A 26 27.99 -13.87 -41.77
C GLN A 26 27.36 -13.55 -43.12
N MET A 27 26.12 -14.00 -43.29
CA MET A 27 25.28 -13.59 -44.40
C MET A 27 25.27 -12.06 -44.38
N PRO A 28 25.50 -11.42 -45.54
CA PRO A 28 25.45 -9.97 -45.64
C PRO A 28 24.18 -9.50 -44.94
N GLN A 29 24.34 -8.73 -43.86
CA GLN A 29 23.22 -8.02 -43.26
C GLN A 29 22.72 -7.08 -44.36
N MET A 30 21.71 -7.54 -45.08
CA MET A 30 20.92 -6.71 -45.97
C MET A 30 20.52 -5.49 -45.14
N PRO A 31 20.80 -4.26 -45.62
CA PRO A 31 20.41 -3.04 -44.92
C PRO A 31 18.89 -3.09 -44.72
N GLY A 32 18.49 -3.49 -43.52
CA GLY A 32 17.11 -3.50 -43.09
C GLY A 32 16.59 -2.09 -43.27
N LYS A 33 15.47 -1.97 -43.99
CA LYS A 33 14.82 -0.72 -44.32
C LYS A 33 14.80 0.22 -43.09
N PRO A 34 15.16 1.50 -43.24
CA PRO A 34 15.15 2.48 -42.14
C PRO A 34 13.76 2.73 -41.52
N GLU A 35 12.70 2.07 -42.01
CA GLU A 35 11.31 2.42 -41.74
C GLU A 35 10.74 1.78 -40.46
N GLU A 36 11.42 0.78 -39.89
CA GLU A 36 10.96 0.08 -38.67
C GLU A 36 11.70 0.51 -37.40
N ARG A 37 12.28 1.71 -37.41
CA ARG A 37 12.71 2.46 -36.21
C ARG A 37 11.87 3.71 -36.00
N ALA A 38 10.63 3.72 -36.50
CA ALA A 38 9.60 4.60 -35.97
C ALA A 38 9.32 4.11 -34.54
N GLY A 39 10.18 4.54 -33.61
CA GLY A 39 10.01 4.35 -32.19
C GLY A 39 8.58 4.72 -31.88
N ALA A 40 7.85 3.77 -31.29
CA ALA A 40 6.63 4.08 -30.59
C ALA A 40 7.01 5.15 -29.57
N VAL A 41 6.81 6.42 -29.96
CA VAL A 41 6.86 7.58 -29.09
C VAL A 41 5.75 7.29 -28.11
N ARG A 42 6.11 6.63 -27.00
CA ARG A 42 5.18 6.46 -25.89
C ARG A 42 4.73 7.87 -25.56
N PRO A 43 3.41 8.16 -25.57
CA PRO A 43 2.94 9.49 -25.22
C PRO A 43 3.56 9.86 -23.88
N PRO A 44 3.92 11.15 -23.67
CA PRO A 44 4.50 11.59 -22.41
C PRO A 44 3.60 11.07 -21.29
N GLN A 45 4.15 10.12 -20.52
CA GLN A 45 3.46 9.52 -19.41
C GLN A 45 3.37 10.64 -18.36
N GLU A 46 2.26 11.38 -18.39
CA GLU A 46 2.00 12.50 -17.50
C GLU A 46 2.24 12.01 -16.08
N ARG A 47 3.33 12.49 -15.49
CA ARG A 47 3.65 12.17 -14.11
C ARG A 47 2.47 12.70 -13.30
N PRO A 48 1.81 11.85 -12.50
CA PRO A 48 0.69 12.27 -11.68
C PRO A 48 1.06 13.53 -10.90
N ASP A 49 0.22 14.55 -11.01
CA ASP A 49 0.44 15.78 -10.27
C ASP A 49 0.48 15.46 -8.77
N ARG A 50 1.64 15.70 -8.15
CA ARG A 50 1.87 15.41 -6.73
C ARG A 50 0.90 16.21 -5.86
N SER A 51 0.43 17.36 -6.34
CA SER A 51 -0.57 18.18 -5.66
C SER A 51 -1.90 17.43 -5.52
N ALA A 52 -2.37 16.78 -6.60
CA ALA A 52 -3.60 15.99 -6.59
C ALA A 52 -3.50 14.79 -5.64
N VAL A 53 -2.32 14.14 -5.56
CA VAL A 53 -2.08 13.05 -4.60
C VAL A 53 -2.12 13.58 -3.17
N ALA A 54 -1.48 14.71 -2.88
CA ALA A 54 -1.46 15.30 -1.55
C ALA A 54 -2.86 15.72 -1.09
N VAL A 55 -3.67 16.33 -1.97
CA VAL A 55 -5.07 16.68 -1.68
C VAL A 55 -5.89 15.43 -1.37
N LEU A 56 -5.74 14.37 -2.18
CA LEU A 56 -6.48 13.12 -1.97
C LEU A 56 -6.11 12.45 -0.63
N VAL A 57 -4.81 12.40 -0.31
CA VAL A 57 -4.33 11.89 0.99
C VAL A 57 -4.88 12.74 2.13
N GLY A 58 -4.88 14.07 2.00
CA GLY A 58 -5.46 14.98 2.99
C GLY A 58 -6.94 14.73 3.22
N LEU A 59 -7.72 14.53 2.15
CA LEU A 59 -9.14 14.18 2.23
C LEU A 59 -9.36 12.83 2.93
N LEU A 60 -8.50 11.83 2.67
CA LEU A 60 -8.56 10.54 3.37
C LEU A 60 -8.31 10.68 4.86
N VAL A 61 -7.29 11.44 5.25
CA VAL A 61 -6.96 11.68 6.67
C VAL A 61 -8.12 12.40 7.37
N LEU A 62 -8.67 13.44 6.73
CA LEU A 62 -9.80 14.19 7.26
C LEU A 62 -11.07 13.33 7.36
N GLY A 63 -11.34 12.50 6.35
CA GLY A 63 -12.44 11.55 6.36
C GLY A 63 -12.35 10.57 7.52
N ASN A 64 -11.17 9.99 7.76
CA ASN A 64 -10.93 9.10 8.89
C ASN A 64 -11.09 9.81 10.24
N ALA A 65 -10.58 11.03 10.37
CA ALA A 65 -10.76 11.83 11.58
C ALA A 65 -12.24 12.13 11.87
N LEU A 66 -13.00 12.48 10.82
CA LEU A 66 -14.43 12.72 10.91
C LEU A 66 -15.21 11.44 11.29
N THR A 67 -14.86 10.29 10.70
CA THR A 67 -15.41 8.97 11.08
C THR A 67 -15.18 8.68 12.56
N GLY A 68 -13.95 8.86 13.04
CA GLY A 68 -13.59 8.66 14.44
C GLY A 68 -14.36 9.60 15.38
N TRP A 69 -14.51 10.86 15.00
CA TRP A 69 -15.30 11.83 15.76
C TRP A 69 -16.79 11.48 15.82
N LEU A 70 -17.39 11.03 14.71
CA LEU A 70 -18.78 10.60 14.67
C LEU A 70 -19.03 9.36 15.53
N LEU A 71 -18.13 8.38 15.50
CA LEU A 71 -18.17 7.20 16.36
C LEU A 71 -18.04 7.60 17.84
N LEU A 72 -17.10 8.49 18.17
CA LEU A 72 -16.98 8.99 19.52
C LEU A 72 -18.27 9.67 19.97
N ARG A 73 -18.90 10.46 19.11
CA ARG A 73 -20.18 11.11 19.39
C ARG A 73 -21.31 10.10 19.59
N SER A 74 -21.36 9.01 18.83
CA SER A 74 -22.36 7.95 19.03
C SER A 74 -22.16 7.23 20.36
N PHE A 75 -20.91 7.03 20.81
CA PHE A 75 -20.62 6.46 22.14
C PHE A 75 -20.92 7.41 23.30
N LEU A 76 -20.72 8.71 23.09
CA LEU A 76 -21.01 9.74 24.09
C LEU A 76 -22.49 10.08 24.19
N ALA A 77 -23.32 9.63 23.25
CA ALA A 77 -24.78 9.67 23.38
C ALA A 77 -25.23 8.66 24.45
N SER A 78 -24.94 8.96 25.72
CA SER A 78 -25.50 8.22 26.85
C SER A 78 -26.94 8.68 27.08
N PRO A 79 -27.92 7.77 27.11
CA PRO A 79 -29.28 8.13 27.47
C PRO A 79 -29.34 8.62 28.92
N SER A 80 -29.97 9.77 29.18
CA SER A 80 -30.17 10.27 30.54
C SER A 80 -31.18 9.43 31.33
N ASP A 81 -32.15 8.82 30.64
CA ASP A 81 -33.31 8.17 31.29
C ASP A 81 -33.69 6.80 30.66
N GLY A 82 -32.71 6.09 30.08
CA GLY A 82 -32.90 4.78 29.44
C GLY A 82 -32.93 4.83 27.91
N TRP A 83 -32.91 3.67 27.25
CA TRP A 83 -32.83 3.53 25.79
C TRP A 83 -34.16 3.90 25.10
N ASP A 84 -34.49 5.19 25.09
CA ASP A 84 -35.61 5.71 24.32
C ASP A 84 -35.27 5.79 22.82
N GLN A 85 -36.31 5.89 21.98
CA GLN A 85 -36.15 6.04 20.53
C GLN A 85 -35.32 7.27 20.14
N GLY A 86 -35.35 8.33 20.95
CA GLY A 86 -34.52 9.52 20.78
C GLY A 86 -33.03 9.20 20.88
N SER A 87 -32.62 8.50 21.93
CA SER A 87 -31.21 8.09 22.14
C SER A 87 -30.71 7.13 21.06
N VAL A 88 -31.55 6.18 20.63
CA VAL A 88 -31.20 5.25 19.53
C VAL A 88 -30.98 6.01 18.22
N THR A 89 -31.84 6.98 17.91
CA THR A 89 -31.71 7.78 16.68
C THR A 89 -30.49 8.71 16.75
N ALA A 90 -30.27 9.32 17.92
CA ALA A 90 -29.13 10.21 18.17
C ALA A 90 -27.78 9.48 18.04
N ALA A 91 -27.70 8.22 18.44
CA ALA A 91 -26.52 7.38 18.24
C ALA A 91 -26.45 6.76 16.83
N GLY A 92 -27.59 6.39 16.25
CA GLY A 92 -27.68 5.69 14.97
C GLY A 92 -27.31 6.54 13.77
N VAL A 93 -27.73 7.81 13.72
CA VAL A 93 -27.43 8.70 12.59
C VAL A 93 -25.91 8.94 12.44
N PRO A 94 -25.17 9.30 13.50
CA PRO A 94 -23.71 9.40 13.43
C PRO A 94 -23.02 8.08 13.06
N ALA A 95 -23.49 6.95 13.59
CA ALA A 95 -22.94 5.63 13.29
C ALA A 95 -23.09 5.27 11.79
N MET A 96 -24.27 5.55 11.22
CA MET A 96 -24.52 5.35 9.78
C MET A 96 -23.59 6.20 8.93
N TRP A 97 -23.42 7.49 9.27
CA TRP A 97 -22.49 8.36 8.56
C TRP A 97 -21.03 7.92 8.69
N ALA A 98 -20.63 7.46 9.87
CA ALA A 98 -19.30 6.91 10.08
C ALA A 98 -19.05 5.69 9.19
N HIS A 99 -20.03 4.81 8.99
CA HIS A 99 -19.91 3.68 8.06
C HIS A 99 -19.78 4.12 6.60
N VAL A 100 -20.59 5.08 6.16
CA VAL A 100 -20.49 5.61 4.78
C VAL A 100 -19.12 6.22 4.54
N LEU A 101 -18.63 7.04 5.47
CA LEU A 101 -17.30 7.66 5.37
C LEU A 101 -16.19 6.62 5.42
N SER A 102 -16.29 5.62 6.30
CA SER A 102 -15.34 4.50 6.37
C SER A 102 -15.23 3.80 5.02
N TRP A 103 -16.38 3.44 4.42
CA TRP A 103 -16.42 2.78 3.11
C TRP A 103 -15.80 3.64 2.01
N LEU A 104 -16.08 4.94 1.99
CA LEU A 104 -15.47 5.88 1.03
C LEU A 104 -13.95 5.99 1.22
N THR A 105 -13.48 6.07 2.46
CA THR A 105 -12.03 6.13 2.74
C THR A 105 -11.31 4.84 2.39
N GLU A 106 -11.94 3.69 2.62
CA GLU A 106 -11.41 2.38 2.25
C GLU A 106 -11.32 2.25 0.73
N TRP A 107 -12.40 2.60 0.01
CA TRP A 107 -12.40 2.62 -1.45
C TRP A 107 -11.33 3.56 -2.00
N GLY A 108 -11.21 4.78 -1.46
CA GLY A 108 -10.17 5.73 -1.86
C GLY A 108 -8.75 5.21 -1.62
N THR A 109 -8.54 4.51 -0.50
CA THR A 109 -7.24 3.88 -0.19
C THR A 109 -6.93 2.76 -1.18
N TRP A 110 -7.93 1.95 -1.55
CA TRP A 110 -7.75 0.89 -2.54
C TRP A 110 -7.37 1.45 -3.92
N GLN A 111 -8.00 2.56 -4.35
CA GLN A 111 -7.63 3.23 -5.59
C GLN A 111 -6.19 3.75 -5.57
N LEU A 112 -5.73 4.29 -4.44
CA LEU A 112 -4.35 4.75 -4.26
C LEU A 112 -3.33 3.60 -4.30
N VAL A 113 -3.66 2.46 -3.70
CA VAL A 113 -2.82 1.25 -3.75
C VAL A 113 -2.80 0.66 -5.16
N GLY A 114 -3.96 0.52 -5.80
CA GLY A 114 -4.10 0.00 -7.17
C GLY A 114 -3.37 0.85 -8.21
N ALA A 115 -3.33 2.16 -8.01
CA ALA A 115 -2.54 3.10 -8.82
C ALA A 115 -1.03 3.06 -8.53
N GLY A 116 -0.55 2.20 -7.62
CA GLY A 116 0.86 2.11 -7.21
C GLY A 116 1.36 3.35 -6.46
N ARG A 117 0.45 4.22 -5.99
CA ARG A 117 0.80 5.48 -5.31
C ARG A 117 1.01 5.29 -3.81
N LEU A 118 0.36 4.28 -3.22
CA LEU A 118 0.56 3.87 -1.84
C LEU A 118 1.24 2.50 -1.77
N ARG A 119 2.26 2.39 -0.93
CA ARG A 119 2.93 1.10 -0.66
C ARG A 119 2.03 0.24 0.21
N MET A 120 1.95 -1.07 -0.07
CA MET A 120 1.09 -2.01 0.66
C MET A 120 1.32 -2.04 2.18
N TRP A 121 2.52 -1.70 2.65
CA TRP A 121 2.85 -1.54 4.07
C TRP A 121 2.00 -0.50 4.81
N TRP A 122 1.36 0.44 4.10
CA TRP A 122 0.42 1.40 4.69
C TRP A 122 -0.85 0.76 5.26
N MET A 123 -1.15 -0.49 4.91
CA MET A 123 -2.27 -1.23 5.49
C MET A 123 -1.95 -1.85 6.85
N VAL A 124 -0.67 -1.89 7.26
CA VAL A 124 -0.27 -2.50 8.53
C VAL A 124 -0.87 -1.78 9.75
N PRO A 125 -0.79 -0.43 9.87
CA PRO A 125 -1.38 0.27 11.01
C PRO A 125 -2.88 0.02 11.21
N PRO A 126 -3.78 0.19 10.21
CA PRO A 126 -5.21 -0.04 10.42
C PRO A 126 -5.51 -1.52 10.76
N VAL A 127 -4.81 -2.48 10.15
CA VAL A 127 -4.97 -3.91 10.47
C VAL A 127 -4.55 -4.20 11.91
N LEU A 128 -3.45 -3.62 12.40
CA LEU A 128 -3.03 -3.78 13.79
C LEU A 128 -4.05 -3.19 14.76
N VAL A 129 -4.56 -1.98 14.49
CA VAL A 129 -5.58 -1.35 15.33
C VAL A 129 -6.86 -2.20 15.38
N MET A 130 -7.27 -2.75 14.23
CA MET A 130 -8.44 -3.61 14.14
C MET A 130 -8.24 -4.91 14.93
N ALA A 131 -7.07 -5.56 14.80
CA ALA A 131 -6.72 -6.75 15.56
C ALA A 131 -6.70 -6.50 17.09
N VAL A 132 -6.07 -5.41 17.54
CA VAL A 132 -6.04 -5.02 18.96
C VAL A 132 -7.45 -4.76 19.50
N SER A 133 -8.29 -4.08 18.70
CA SER A 133 -9.68 -3.81 19.07
C SER A 133 -10.51 -5.08 19.20
N LEU A 134 -10.32 -6.03 18.28
CA LEU A 134 -11.00 -7.33 18.30
C LEU A 134 -10.59 -8.14 19.54
N VAL A 135 -9.28 -8.21 19.81
CA VAL A 135 -8.73 -8.87 20.99
C VAL A 135 -9.33 -8.26 22.26
N ARG A 136 -9.30 -6.93 22.39
CA ARG A 136 -9.89 -6.23 23.55
C ARG A 136 -11.37 -6.57 23.72
N MET A 137 -12.17 -6.50 22.66
CA MET A 137 -13.61 -6.80 22.72
C MET A 137 -13.86 -8.23 23.19
N LEU A 138 -13.15 -9.20 22.61
CA LEU A 138 -13.26 -10.61 23.01
C LEU A 138 -12.88 -10.80 24.49
N TYR A 139 -11.83 -10.15 24.98
CA TYR A 139 -11.45 -10.24 26.40
C TYR A 139 -12.46 -9.60 27.35
N VAL A 140 -12.99 -8.41 27.03
CA VAL A 140 -13.97 -7.71 27.88
C VAL A 140 -15.27 -8.50 27.99
N THR A 141 -15.69 -9.16 26.91
CA THR A 141 -16.94 -9.95 26.89
C THR A 141 -16.86 -11.25 27.71
N GLN A 142 -15.64 -11.69 28.08
CA GLN A 142 -15.41 -12.92 28.84
C GLN A 142 -15.32 -12.69 30.36
N GLN A 143 -15.42 -11.44 30.84
CA GLN A 143 -15.46 -11.17 32.28
C GLN A 143 -16.90 -11.38 32.80
N PRO A 144 -17.14 -12.38 33.67
CA PRO A 144 -18.45 -12.68 34.22
C PRO A 144 -18.95 -11.64 35.23
#